data_AF-A0A7C4A5N6-F1
#
_entry.id   AF-A0A7C4A5N6-F1
#
_cell.length_a   1.000
_cell.length_b   1.000
_cell.length_c   1.000
_cell.angle_alpha   90.00
_cell.angle_beta   90.00
_cell.angle_gamma   90.00
#
_symmetry.space_group_name_H-M   'P 1'
#
loop_
_entity.id
_entity.type
_entity.pdbx_description
1 polymer ?
#
loop_
_entity_poly.entity_id
_entity_poly.type
_entity_poly.pdbx_seq_one_letter_code
_entity_poly.pdbx_strand_id
1 'polypeptide(L)'
;MTVVRLILRSLVFYARIHAGPLLGAAVGSAVLIGALVVGDSMRLTLRQMALLRLGNVHYALASGDRLFRAQLGLELPASLAPAGYAQAKPLLTASVLQLPGVATTVNGAGRANQVQVLGVDERFWRLADRPVPLAALPPDALVLNQALAAQLRARVGQDIVLRIQKPSHLSRDAPLAPEEDATVALRSRVYAVVGDDQLGRFSLQASQTPPFNAFVSLAALQSRTAAPGRANLLLVGALPPPPPVFTVSPGSAMPTTAASARDPLERLSQALRARWQLEDAELEWRELPEWRALELRSRRVFLDQPIADAVLGGPGLTNAVAARVANRLPLARPAGVLTYLVNELRVGDRVTPYSMVAATGPPLTPADLRDDEVLINQWLADDLAAKPGDELTLRYYVVGPARRLDERSARFRVRGVLPMNSPGLDRNLMPDFPGLTDAATCRDWDTGLPIQTDR
;
A
#
# COMPACT_ATOMS: atom_id res chain seq x y z
N MET A 1 -60.85 32.91 -45.65
CA MET A 1 -59.69 33.25 -44.78
C MET A 1 -59.18 31.95 -44.16
N THR A 2 -57.88 31.66 -44.23
CA THR A 2 -57.32 30.45 -43.59
C THR A 2 -57.07 30.70 -42.11
N VAL A 3 -57.33 29.70 -41.27
CA VAL A 3 -57.17 29.78 -39.80
C VAL A 3 -55.78 30.29 -39.40
N VAL A 4 -54.74 29.88 -40.13
CA VAL A 4 -53.36 30.33 -39.95
C VAL A 4 -53.20 31.84 -40.14
N ARG A 5 -53.89 32.43 -41.12
CA ARG A 5 -53.82 33.87 -41.43
C ARG A 5 -54.54 34.72 -40.37
N LEU A 6 -55.55 34.15 -39.70
CA LEU A 6 -56.22 34.76 -38.55
C LEU A 6 -55.32 34.73 -37.31
N ILE A 7 -54.68 33.60 -37.02
CA ILE A 7 -53.75 33.43 -35.89
C ILE A 7 -52.57 34.42 -36.01
N LEU A 8 -51.95 34.51 -37.18
CA LEU A 8 -50.82 35.43 -37.40
C LEU A 8 -51.23 36.90 -37.26
N ARG A 9 -52.41 37.30 -37.78
CA ARG A 9 -52.91 38.68 -37.61
C ARG A 9 -53.26 38.99 -36.16
N SER A 10 -53.81 38.02 -35.41
CA SER A 10 -54.10 38.17 -33.98
C SER A 10 -52.83 38.35 -33.15
N LEU A 11 -51.78 37.55 -33.43
CA LEU A 11 -50.47 37.68 -32.79
C LEU A 11 -49.83 39.06 -33.02
N VAL A 12 -49.98 39.62 -34.23
CA VAL A 12 -49.47 40.96 -34.57
C VAL A 12 -50.30 42.05 -33.87
N PHE A 13 -51.62 41.91 -33.82
CA PHE A 13 -52.51 42.90 -33.19
C PHE A 13 -52.30 42.98 -31.67
N TYR A 14 -52.09 41.85 -30.99
CA TYR A 14 -51.80 41.78 -29.55
C TYR A 14 -50.31 41.60 -29.22
N ALA A 15 -49.40 42.03 -30.11
CA ALA A 15 -47.96 41.78 -29.99
C ALA A 15 -47.36 42.21 -28.64
N ARG A 16 -47.86 43.30 -28.04
CA ARG A 16 -47.42 43.79 -26.71
C ARG A 16 -47.72 42.82 -25.57
N ILE A 17 -48.83 42.09 -25.66
CA ILE A 17 -49.26 41.11 -24.64
C ILE A 17 -48.47 39.81 -24.81
N HIS A 18 -48.19 39.39 -26.05
CA HIS A 18 -47.45 38.16 -26.34
C HIS A 18 -45.92 38.32 -26.21
N ALA A 19 -45.39 39.54 -26.24
CA ALA A 19 -43.94 39.81 -26.11
C ALA A 19 -43.36 39.33 -24.77
N GLY A 20 -44.07 39.53 -23.65
CA GLY A 20 -43.61 39.13 -22.32
C GLY A 20 -43.40 37.60 -22.19
N PRO A 21 -44.42 36.78 -22.48
CA PRO A 21 -44.28 35.32 -22.49
C PRO A 21 -43.22 34.81 -23.48
N LEU A 22 -43.11 35.42 -24.67
CA LEU A 22 -42.11 35.04 -25.66
C LEU A 22 -40.69 35.31 -25.16
N LEU A 23 -40.44 36.49 -24.58
CA LEU A 23 -39.14 36.83 -23.99
C LEU A 23 -38.83 35.95 -22.78
N GLY A 24 -39.81 35.67 -21.93
CA GLY A 24 -39.66 34.74 -20.80
C GLY A 24 -39.31 33.33 -21.26
N ALA A 25 -39.99 32.80 -22.29
CA ALA A 25 -39.68 31.51 -22.89
C ALA A 25 -38.29 31.50 -23.56
N ALA A 26 -37.91 32.58 -24.23
CA ALA A 26 -36.59 32.72 -24.85
C ALA A 26 -35.46 32.73 -23.80
N VAL A 27 -35.62 33.51 -22.72
CA VAL A 27 -34.65 33.54 -21.60
C VAL A 27 -34.60 32.19 -20.90
N GLY A 28 -35.75 31.59 -20.58
CA GLY A 28 -35.82 30.27 -19.96
C GLY A 28 -35.13 29.19 -20.80
N SER A 29 -35.37 29.19 -22.11
CA SER A 29 -34.71 28.28 -23.05
C SER A 29 -33.20 28.53 -23.12
N ALA A 30 -32.76 29.79 -23.17
CA ALA A 30 -31.34 30.14 -23.19
C ALA A 30 -30.61 29.70 -21.92
N VAL A 31 -31.24 29.86 -20.75
CA VAL A 31 -30.69 29.39 -19.47
C VAL A 31 -30.58 27.87 -19.44
N LEU A 32 -31.60 27.14 -19.89
CA LEU A 32 -31.58 25.67 -19.96
C LEU A 32 -30.51 25.15 -20.92
N ILE A 33 -30.40 25.74 -22.12
CA ILE A 33 -29.37 25.38 -23.10
C ILE A 33 -27.98 25.69 -22.54
N GLY A 34 -27.79 26.88 -21.93
CA GLY A 34 -26.53 27.26 -21.31
C GLY A 34 -26.09 26.28 -20.22
N ALA A 35 -27.01 25.88 -19.34
CA ALA A 35 -26.73 24.91 -18.28
C ALA A 35 -26.35 23.52 -18.84
N LEU A 36 -27.04 23.04 -19.88
CA LEU A 36 -26.72 21.77 -20.55
C LEU A 36 -25.34 21.80 -21.20
N VAL A 37 -25.03 22.86 -21.96
CA VAL A 37 -23.74 23.00 -22.66
C VAL A 37 -22.57 23.08 -21.68
N VAL A 38 -22.71 23.84 -20.59
CA VAL A 38 -21.68 23.93 -19.54
C VAL A 38 -21.49 22.58 -18.86
N GLY A 39 -22.59 21.88 -18.54
CA GLY A 39 -22.55 20.55 -17.93
C GLY A 39 -21.83 19.52 -18.80
N ASP A 40 -22.15 19.47 -20.10
CA ASP A 40 -21.51 18.55 -21.05
C ASP A 40 -20.03 18.89 -21.27
N SER A 41 -19.69 20.18 -21.36
CA SER A 41 -18.30 20.63 -21.49
C SER A 41 -17.46 20.23 -20.28
N MET A 42 -17.99 20.44 -19.06
CA MET A 42 -17.30 20.02 -17.83
C MET A 42 -17.17 18.51 -17.76
N ARG A 43 -18.23 17.76 -18.08
CA ARG A 43 -18.22 16.28 -18.10
C ARG A 43 -17.17 15.75 -19.08
N LEU A 44 -17.11 16.32 -20.28
CA LEU A 44 -16.14 15.93 -21.30
C LEU A 44 -14.71 16.26 -20.88
N THR A 45 -14.48 17.44 -20.28
CA THR A 45 -13.17 17.85 -19.78
C THR A 45 -12.69 16.96 -18.63
N LEU A 46 -13.56 16.68 -17.65
CA LEU A 46 -13.24 15.77 -16.53
C LEU A 46 -12.95 14.35 -17.02
N ARG A 47 -13.73 13.86 -17.99
CA ARG A 47 -13.51 12.55 -18.62
C ARG A 47 -12.16 12.51 -19.35
N GLN A 48 -11.84 13.53 -20.15
CA GLN A 48 -10.55 13.59 -20.85
C GLN A 48 -9.38 13.65 -19.87
N MET A 49 -9.47 14.45 -18.81
CA MET A 49 -8.44 14.51 -17.76
C MET A 49 -8.27 13.16 -17.06
N ALA A 50 -9.35 12.44 -16.78
CA ALA A 50 -9.29 11.10 -16.19
C ALA A 50 -8.62 10.09 -17.13
N LEU A 51 -8.94 10.12 -18.43
CA LEU A 51 -8.35 9.22 -19.42
C LEU A 51 -6.85 9.48 -19.61
N LEU A 52 -6.42 10.74 -19.75
CA LEU A 52 -5.01 11.10 -19.83
C LEU A 52 -4.21 10.69 -18.59
N ARG A 53 -4.86 10.68 -17.41
CA ARG A 53 -4.24 10.29 -16.14
C ARG A 53 -4.03 8.78 -16.03
N LEU A 54 -4.79 7.97 -16.77
CA LEU A 54 -4.76 6.50 -16.64
C LEU A 54 -4.15 5.83 -17.87
N GLY A 55 -4.16 6.46 -19.04
CA GLY A 55 -3.84 5.81 -20.31
C GLY A 55 -4.74 4.57 -20.52
N ASN A 56 -4.13 3.45 -20.91
CA ASN A 56 -4.83 2.18 -21.11
C ASN A 56 -5.00 1.34 -19.83
N VAL A 57 -4.79 1.92 -18.64
CA VAL A 57 -5.03 1.25 -17.36
C VAL A 57 -6.53 1.19 -17.05
N HIS A 58 -7.04 -0.02 -16.83
CA HIS A 58 -8.45 -0.27 -16.53
C HIS A 58 -8.68 -0.74 -15.09
N TYR A 59 -7.71 -1.48 -14.54
CA TYR A 59 -7.75 -1.94 -13.14
C TYR A 59 -6.41 -1.66 -12.47
N ALA A 60 -6.44 -1.40 -11.18
CA ALA A 60 -5.25 -1.24 -10.37
C ALA A 60 -5.44 -1.91 -9.01
N LEU A 61 -4.39 -2.57 -8.53
CA LEU A 61 -4.23 -2.96 -7.13
C LEU A 61 -3.20 -2.01 -6.52
N ALA A 62 -3.65 -1.09 -5.68
CA ALA A 62 -2.81 -0.15 -4.96
C ALA A 62 -2.79 -0.54 -3.47
N SER A 63 -1.66 -1.07 -3.00
CA SER A 63 -1.50 -1.53 -1.62
C SER A 63 -0.96 -0.45 -0.67
N GLY A 64 -0.70 0.75 -1.20
CA GLY A 64 -0.24 1.89 -0.41
C GLY A 64 1.19 1.69 0.09
N ASP A 65 1.36 1.57 1.41
CA ASP A 65 2.65 1.33 2.04
C ASP A 65 3.04 -0.16 2.05
N ARG A 66 2.10 -1.08 1.80
CA ARG A 66 2.36 -2.51 1.74
C ARG A 66 3.05 -2.92 0.45
N LEU A 67 4.02 -3.81 0.56
CA LEU A 67 4.78 -4.34 -0.56
C LEU A 67 4.38 -5.79 -0.91
N PHE A 68 3.96 -6.02 -2.14
CA PHE A 68 3.77 -7.36 -2.70
C PHE A 68 4.93 -7.73 -3.66
N ARG A 69 4.98 -9.00 -4.08
CA ARG A 69 6.03 -9.47 -5.01
C ARG A 69 5.76 -8.89 -6.40
N ALA A 70 6.74 -8.21 -6.99
CA ALA A 70 6.64 -7.68 -8.35
C ALA A 70 6.38 -8.78 -9.39
N GLN A 71 6.75 -10.03 -9.07
CA GLN A 71 6.47 -11.23 -9.85
C GLN A 71 4.97 -11.47 -10.07
N LEU A 72 4.08 -10.99 -9.18
CA LEU A 72 2.64 -11.13 -9.32
C LEU A 72 2.13 -10.54 -10.65
N GLY A 73 2.72 -9.42 -11.09
CA GLY A 73 2.43 -8.82 -12.39
C GLY A 73 2.93 -9.62 -13.59
N LEU A 74 3.76 -10.66 -13.42
CA LEU A 74 4.15 -11.60 -14.49
C LEU A 74 3.25 -12.85 -14.51
N GLU A 75 2.76 -13.27 -13.34
CA GLU A 75 1.96 -14.49 -13.18
C GLU A 75 0.49 -14.31 -13.60
N LEU A 76 -0.06 -13.10 -13.44
CA LEU A 76 -1.47 -12.83 -13.68
C LEU A 76 -1.92 -13.00 -15.14
N PRO A 77 -1.20 -12.50 -16.16
CA PRO A 77 -1.62 -12.67 -17.56
C PRO A 77 -1.79 -14.13 -17.96
N ALA A 78 -0.90 -15.02 -17.48
CA ALA A 78 -0.96 -16.44 -17.78
C ALA A 78 -2.24 -17.11 -17.21
N SER A 79 -2.72 -16.66 -16.06
CA SER A 79 -3.95 -17.13 -15.43
C SER A 79 -5.23 -16.55 -16.07
N LEU A 80 -5.10 -15.51 -16.89
CA LEU A 80 -6.22 -14.82 -17.54
C LEU A 80 -6.33 -15.17 -19.04
N ALA A 81 -5.35 -15.88 -19.60
CA ALA A 81 -5.40 -16.37 -20.97
C ALA A 81 -6.59 -17.34 -21.11
N PRO A 82 -7.58 -17.03 -21.98
CA PRO A 82 -8.71 -17.94 -22.15
C PRO A 82 -8.24 -19.23 -22.82
N ALA A 83 -8.53 -20.37 -22.21
CA ALA A 83 -8.52 -21.65 -22.89
C ALA A 83 -9.58 -21.60 -24.02
N GLY A 84 -9.16 -21.30 -25.25
CA GLY A 84 -9.98 -21.46 -26.45
C GLY A 84 -10.70 -20.24 -27.03
N TYR A 85 -10.52 -19.02 -26.51
CA TYR A 85 -11.11 -17.81 -27.14
C TYR A 85 -10.05 -16.97 -27.85
N ALA A 86 -9.99 -17.08 -29.18
CA ALA A 86 -9.05 -16.40 -30.07
C ALA A 86 -9.22 -14.86 -30.18
N GLN A 87 -10.11 -14.23 -29.40
CA GLN A 87 -10.43 -12.79 -29.53
C GLN A 87 -10.40 -11.98 -28.23
N ALA A 88 -9.86 -12.51 -27.13
CA ALA A 88 -9.65 -11.68 -25.95
C ALA A 88 -8.46 -10.73 -26.17
N LYS A 89 -8.67 -9.41 -25.97
CA LYS A 89 -7.57 -8.42 -25.96
C LYS A 89 -6.47 -8.90 -25.01
N PRO A 90 -5.20 -8.95 -25.42
CA PRO A 90 -4.13 -9.35 -24.53
C PRO A 90 -4.06 -8.36 -23.36
N LEU A 91 -4.22 -8.91 -22.14
CA LEU A 91 -4.07 -8.15 -20.91
C LEU A 91 -2.59 -7.90 -20.67
N LEU A 92 -2.27 -6.65 -20.35
CA LEU A 92 -0.94 -6.22 -19.98
C LEU A 92 -0.95 -5.83 -18.50
N THR A 93 0.01 -6.36 -17.77
CA THR A 93 0.18 -6.11 -16.35
C THR A 93 1.55 -5.51 -16.08
N ALA A 94 1.59 -4.44 -15.30
CA ALA A 94 2.81 -3.76 -14.91
C ALA A 94 2.87 -3.62 -13.39
N SER A 95 3.94 -4.15 -12.80
CA SER A 95 4.25 -3.94 -11.38
C SER A 95 5.07 -2.66 -11.26
N VAL A 96 4.68 -1.78 -10.34
CA VAL A 96 5.28 -0.47 -10.12
C VAL A 96 5.60 -0.33 -8.63
N LEU A 97 6.80 0.17 -8.34
CA LEU A 97 7.17 0.60 -6.99
C LEU A 97 7.00 2.12 -6.91
N GLN A 98 5.92 2.55 -6.26
CA GLN A 98 5.58 3.95 -6.09
C GLN A 98 6.02 4.43 -4.71
N LEU A 99 6.97 5.36 -4.65
CA LEU A 99 7.51 5.92 -3.42
C LEU A 99 7.44 7.45 -3.43
N PRO A 100 7.15 8.09 -2.28
CA PRO A 100 7.22 9.54 -2.17
C PRO A 100 8.68 10.01 -2.15
N GLY A 101 8.93 11.17 -2.74
CA GLY A 101 10.25 11.77 -2.78
C GLY A 101 10.24 13.29 -2.95
N VAL A 102 11.45 13.82 -2.99
CA VAL A 102 11.75 15.23 -3.27
C VAL A 102 12.81 15.26 -4.35
N ALA A 103 12.64 16.13 -5.34
CA ALA A 103 13.62 16.35 -6.40
C ALA A 103 14.30 17.70 -6.24
N THR A 104 15.62 17.72 -6.39
CA THR A 104 16.44 18.95 -6.38
C THR A 104 17.47 18.91 -7.50
N THR A 105 17.71 20.05 -8.14
CA THR A 105 18.84 20.19 -9.07
C THR A 105 20.17 20.18 -8.28
N VAL A 106 21.27 19.77 -8.91
CA VAL A 106 22.59 19.68 -8.23
C VAL A 106 23.07 21.05 -7.71
N ASN A 107 22.71 22.13 -8.39
CA ASN A 107 23.01 23.51 -7.97
C ASN A 107 22.00 24.09 -6.97
N GLY A 108 20.99 23.31 -6.53
CA GLY A 108 19.95 23.75 -5.60
C GLY A 108 18.93 24.76 -6.14
N ALA A 109 19.06 25.22 -7.39
CA ALA A 109 18.22 26.26 -7.98
C ALA A 109 16.78 25.82 -8.26
N GLY A 110 16.55 24.53 -8.52
CA GLY A 110 15.23 23.94 -8.77
C GLY A 110 14.89 22.92 -7.69
N ARG A 111 13.70 23.03 -7.09
CA ARG A 111 13.19 22.08 -6.10
C ARG A 111 11.72 21.78 -6.32
N ALA A 112 11.38 20.51 -6.20
CA ALA A 112 10.01 20.02 -6.16
C ALA A 112 9.82 19.10 -4.95
N ASN A 113 8.84 19.42 -4.12
CA ASN A 113 8.39 18.57 -3.02
C ASN A 113 7.24 17.67 -3.52
N GLN A 114 6.89 16.61 -2.76
CA GLN A 114 5.77 15.71 -3.09
C GLN A 114 5.89 15.07 -4.49
N VAL A 115 7.11 14.68 -4.86
CA VAL A 115 7.36 13.95 -6.10
C VAL A 115 6.93 12.50 -5.92
N GLN A 116 6.14 11.98 -6.86
CA GLN A 116 5.87 10.56 -6.99
C GLN A 116 7.00 9.91 -7.78
N VAL A 117 7.83 9.13 -7.09
CA VAL A 117 8.90 8.37 -7.73
C VAL A 117 8.36 6.99 -8.08
N LEU A 118 8.34 6.68 -9.37
CA LEU A 118 7.75 5.48 -9.93
C LEU A 118 8.88 4.62 -10.51
N GLY A 119 9.18 3.51 -9.82
CA GLY A 119 10.01 2.44 -10.36
C GLY A 119 9.20 1.64 -11.38
N VAL A 120 9.57 1.72 -12.65
CA VAL A 120 8.82 1.14 -13.77
C VAL A 120 9.70 0.29 -14.67
N ASP A 121 9.06 -0.56 -15.47
CA ASP A 121 9.69 -1.32 -16.56
C ASP A 121 8.99 -1.03 -17.91
N GLU A 122 9.40 -1.74 -18.96
CA GLU A 122 8.83 -1.57 -20.31
C GLU A 122 7.30 -1.77 -20.35
N ARG A 123 6.75 -2.65 -19.50
CA ARG A 123 5.32 -2.96 -19.48
C ARG A 123 4.49 -1.76 -19.03
N PHE A 124 5.05 -0.91 -18.16
CA PHE A 124 4.40 0.35 -17.79
C PHE A 124 4.25 1.26 -19.01
N TRP A 125 5.31 1.48 -19.79
CA TRP A 125 5.28 2.38 -20.94
C TRP A 125 4.35 1.90 -22.06
N ARG A 126 4.14 0.58 -22.17
CA ARG A 126 3.17 -0.02 -23.10
C ARG A 126 1.70 0.21 -22.70
N LEU A 127 1.43 0.68 -21.48
CA LEU A 127 0.09 1.11 -21.05
C LEU A 127 -0.22 2.56 -21.45
N ALA A 128 0.73 3.30 -22.02
CA ALA A 128 0.48 4.65 -22.52
C ALA A 128 -0.43 4.64 -23.76
N ASP A 129 -1.19 5.72 -23.95
CA ASP A 129 -2.00 5.91 -25.17
C ASP A 129 -1.08 6.01 -26.40
N ARG A 130 0.05 6.69 -26.23
CA ARG A 130 1.16 6.69 -27.17
C ARG A 130 2.36 5.97 -26.55
N PRO A 131 2.65 4.73 -26.98
CA PRO A 131 3.81 3.99 -26.48
C PRO A 131 5.09 4.79 -26.68
N VAL A 132 5.86 4.94 -25.61
CA VAL A 132 7.19 5.52 -25.69
C VAL A 132 8.16 4.37 -25.94
N PRO A 133 9.04 4.43 -26.96
CA PRO A 133 10.06 3.41 -27.18
C PRO A 133 11.21 3.55 -26.16
N LEU A 134 10.85 3.62 -24.88
CA LEU A 134 11.78 3.49 -23.77
C LEU A 134 11.89 2.00 -23.51
N ALA A 135 12.98 1.41 -24.02
CA ALA A 135 13.45 0.11 -23.55
C ALA A 135 13.69 0.13 -22.04
N ALA A 136 14.17 -0.99 -21.48
CA ALA A 136 14.62 -1.05 -20.09
C ALA A 136 15.49 0.17 -19.74
N LEU A 137 14.99 1.00 -18.81
CA LEU A 137 15.68 2.22 -18.39
C LEU A 137 17.03 1.85 -17.75
N PRO A 138 18.14 2.52 -18.14
CA PRO A 138 19.41 2.37 -17.43
C PRO A 138 19.23 2.67 -15.93
N PRO A 139 20.04 2.07 -15.04
CA PRO A 139 19.89 2.25 -13.59
C PRO A 139 19.92 3.70 -13.12
N ASP A 140 20.72 4.55 -13.78
CA ASP A 140 20.88 5.97 -13.43
C ASP A 140 19.99 6.91 -14.26
N ALA A 141 19.15 6.37 -15.13
CA ALA A 141 18.26 7.16 -15.98
C ALA A 141 17.03 7.65 -15.20
N LEU A 142 16.69 8.91 -15.42
CA LEU A 142 15.51 9.57 -14.87
C LEU A 142 14.64 10.11 -15.99
N VAL A 143 13.39 9.69 -16.05
CA VAL A 143 12.39 10.27 -16.94
C VAL A 143 11.48 11.17 -16.10
N LEU A 144 11.31 12.42 -16.52
CA LEU A 144 10.44 13.37 -15.83
C LEU A 144 9.16 13.56 -16.61
N ASN A 145 8.05 13.83 -15.94
CA ASN A 145 6.92 14.42 -16.65
C ASN A 145 7.14 15.93 -16.90
N GLN A 146 6.34 16.51 -17.79
CA GLN A 146 6.43 17.94 -18.13
C GLN A 146 6.29 18.85 -16.89
N ALA A 147 5.39 18.53 -15.96
CA ALA A 147 5.15 19.33 -14.76
C ALA A 147 6.39 19.40 -13.85
N LEU A 148 7.02 18.25 -13.59
CA LEU A 148 8.23 18.19 -12.76
C LEU A 148 9.44 18.80 -13.48
N ALA A 149 9.59 18.57 -14.78
CA ALA A 149 10.64 19.18 -15.58
C ALA A 149 10.54 20.72 -15.57
N ALA A 150 9.33 21.27 -15.72
CA ALA A 150 9.08 22.71 -15.64
C ALA A 150 9.40 23.28 -14.24
N GLN A 151 8.94 22.61 -13.17
CA GLN A 151 9.20 23.01 -11.79
C GLN A 151 10.70 23.04 -11.46
N LEU A 152 11.46 22.06 -11.95
CA LEU A 152 12.92 21.98 -11.75
C LEU A 152 13.72 22.82 -12.75
N ARG A 153 13.06 23.37 -13.79
CA ARG A 153 13.71 23.94 -14.98
C ARG A 153 14.73 22.98 -15.60
N ALA A 154 14.44 21.68 -15.52
CA ALA A 154 15.33 20.61 -15.91
C ALA A 154 15.26 20.34 -17.41
N ARG A 155 16.40 19.97 -18.00
CA ARG A 155 16.53 19.56 -19.40
C ARG A 155 17.13 18.16 -19.48
N VAL A 156 16.88 17.49 -20.61
CA VAL A 156 17.54 16.21 -20.93
C VAL A 156 19.06 16.36 -20.83
N GLY A 157 19.72 15.38 -20.22
CA GLY A 157 21.15 15.34 -19.96
C GLY A 157 21.59 15.91 -18.61
N GLN A 158 20.72 16.60 -17.86
CA GLN A 158 21.07 17.17 -16.57
C GLN A 158 20.99 16.14 -15.43
N ASP A 159 21.81 16.32 -14.40
CA ASP A 159 21.73 15.50 -13.20
C ASP A 159 20.74 16.12 -12.20
N ILE A 160 19.88 15.27 -11.63
CA ILE A 160 18.91 15.61 -10.58
C ILE A 160 19.18 14.71 -9.39
N VAL A 161 19.06 15.25 -8.19
CA VAL A 161 19.11 14.50 -6.94
C VAL A 161 17.68 14.23 -6.48
N LEU A 162 17.30 12.95 -6.44
CA LEU A 162 16.06 12.46 -5.88
C LEU A 162 16.32 11.96 -4.47
N ARG A 163 15.70 12.59 -3.47
CA ARG A 163 15.65 12.06 -2.11
C ARG A 163 14.35 11.29 -1.94
N ILE A 164 14.45 9.97 -1.87
CA ILE A 164 13.34 9.03 -1.90
C ILE A 164 13.14 8.47 -0.50
N GLN A 165 11.90 8.39 -0.04
CA GLN A 165 11.59 7.71 1.21
C GLN A 165 11.65 6.19 1.00
N LYS A 166 12.44 5.49 1.83
CA LYS A 166 12.46 4.03 1.81
C LYS A 166 11.09 3.49 2.29
N PRO A 167 10.62 2.34 1.77
CA PRO A 167 9.58 1.57 2.43
C PRO A 167 10.01 1.29 3.87
N SER A 168 9.10 1.50 4.82
CA SER A 168 9.38 1.26 6.23
C SER A 168 8.69 -0.03 6.66
N HIS A 169 9.39 -0.84 7.46
CA HIS A 169 8.80 -2.00 8.12
C HIS A 169 7.68 -1.54 9.06
N LEU A 170 7.91 -0.47 9.81
CA LEU A 170 6.89 0.12 10.67
C LEU A 170 6.07 1.16 9.90
N SER A 171 4.78 1.27 10.19
CA SER A 171 4.04 2.47 9.77
C SER A 171 4.78 3.71 10.28
N ARG A 172 4.87 4.79 9.48
CA ARG A 172 5.51 6.02 9.97
C ARG A 172 4.72 6.68 11.08
N ASP A 173 3.42 6.39 11.19
CA ASP A 173 2.59 6.81 12.32
C ASP A 173 2.74 5.86 13.51
N ALA A 174 3.51 4.78 13.37
CA ALA A 174 3.79 3.88 14.48
C ALA A 174 4.63 4.62 15.52
N PRO A 175 4.26 4.53 16.81
CA PRO A 175 4.89 5.35 17.83
C PRO A 175 6.38 5.13 18.10
N LEU A 176 6.95 4.03 17.59
CA LEU A 176 8.33 3.59 17.82
C LEU A 176 9.14 3.49 16.52
N ALA A 177 8.64 4.04 15.41
CA ALA A 177 9.34 3.98 14.14
C ALA A 177 10.61 4.86 14.18
N PRO A 178 11.80 4.31 13.88
CA PRO A 178 13.03 5.10 13.82
C PRO A 178 12.94 6.17 12.72
N GLU A 179 13.43 7.38 13.01
CA GLU A 179 13.44 8.51 12.07
C GLU A 179 14.74 8.58 11.25
N GLU A 180 15.83 8.02 11.77
CA GLU A 180 17.14 8.02 11.11
C GLU A 180 17.16 7.06 9.90
N ASP A 181 17.93 7.41 8.86
CA ASP A 181 18.09 6.62 7.62
C ASP A 181 16.83 6.29 6.79
N ALA A 182 15.72 6.99 7.04
CA ALA A 182 14.44 6.74 6.37
C ALA A 182 14.37 7.19 4.89
N THR A 183 15.43 7.81 4.37
CA THR A 183 15.51 8.26 2.98
C THR A 183 16.82 7.84 2.31
N VAL A 184 16.80 7.70 0.99
CA VAL A 184 17.98 7.46 0.15
C VAL A 184 18.07 8.55 -0.91
N ALA A 185 19.28 9.04 -1.16
CA ALA A 185 19.54 10.00 -2.23
C ALA A 185 20.03 9.26 -3.49
N LEU A 186 19.32 9.42 -4.60
CA LEU A 186 19.73 8.97 -5.93
C LEU A 186 20.11 10.17 -6.76
N ARG A 187 21.34 10.20 -7.27
CA ARG A 187 21.74 11.13 -8.33
C ARG A 187 21.46 10.45 -9.66
N SER A 188 20.54 10.99 -10.44
CA SER A 188 20.09 10.40 -11.69
C SER A 188 20.12 11.43 -12.81
N ARG A 189 20.41 10.98 -14.02
CA ARG A 189 20.49 11.83 -15.21
C ARG A 189 19.17 11.84 -15.96
N VAL A 190 18.66 13.02 -16.27
CA VAL A 190 17.42 13.20 -17.05
C VAL A 190 17.62 12.61 -18.44
N TYR A 191 16.97 11.49 -18.70
CA TYR A 191 17.02 10.77 -19.96
C TYR A 191 15.96 11.26 -20.94
N ALA A 192 14.76 11.54 -20.45
CA ALA A 192 13.65 12.03 -21.26
C ALA A 192 12.67 12.85 -20.42
N VAL A 193 11.84 13.65 -21.12
CA VAL A 193 10.66 14.29 -20.54
C VAL A 193 9.43 13.78 -21.29
N VAL A 194 8.49 13.16 -20.58
CA VAL A 194 7.27 12.55 -21.16
C VAL A 194 6.06 13.46 -21.06
N GLY A 195 5.25 13.43 -22.12
CA GLY A 195 3.99 14.18 -22.24
C GLY A 195 2.79 13.47 -21.59
N ASP A 196 1.64 14.12 -21.69
CA ASP A 196 0.39 13.65 -21.09
C ASP A 196 -0.11 12.32 -21.69
N ASP A 197 0.02 12.15 -23.02
CA ASP A 197 -0.32 10.93 -23.77
C ASP A 197 0.68 9.76 -23.57
N GLN A 198 1.79 10.05 -22.88
CA GLN A 198 2.89 9.14 -22.59
C GLN A 198 2.94 8.72 -21.11
N LEU A 199 1.79 8.73 -20.42
CA LEU A 199 1.65 8.51 -18.97
C LEU A 199 2.36 9.55 -18.10
N GLY A 200 2.74 10.72 -18.63
CA GLY A 200 3.35 11.78 -17.84
C GLY A 200 2.45 12.26 -16.69
N ARG A 201 1.12 12.22 -16.87
CA ARG A 201 0.14 12.56 -15.82
C ARG A 201 -0.28 11.39 -14.95
N PHE A 202 0.34 10.21 -15.09
CA PHE A 202 -0.10 9.01 -14.40
C PHE A 202 -0.41 9.27 -12.92
N SER A 203 -1.64 8.95 -12.50
CA SER A 203 -2.07 9.01 -11.10
C SER A 203 -3.42 8.33 -10.91
N LEU A 204 -3.58 7.60 -9.82
CA LEU A 204 -4.87 7.04 -9.41
C LEU A 204 -5.73 8.05 -8.65
N GLN A 205 -5.13 9.12 -8.13
CA GLN A 205 -5.83 10.14 -7.34
C GLN A 205 -6.69 11.02 -8.24
N ALA A 206 -7.92 11.31 -7.81
CA ALA A 206 -8.85 12.21 -8.47
C ALA A 206 -8.43 13.69 -8.36
N SER A 207 -7.30 14.05 -8.96
CA SER A 207 -6.77 15.42 -9.01
C SER A 207 -6.85 16.00 -10.42
N GLN A 208 -7.05 17.31 -10.52
CA GLN A 208 -6.99 18.10 -11.75
C GLN A 208 -5.59 18.70 -11.99
N THR A 209 -4.77 18.80 -10.94
CA THR A 209 -3.39 19.28 -11.04
C THR A 209 -2.48 18.12 -11.46
N PRO A 210 -1.62 18.30 -12.49
CA PRO A 210 -0.63 17.29 -12.85
C PRO A 210 0.24 16.94 -11.64
N PRO A 211 0.39 15.65 -11.29
CA PRO A 211 1.32 15.24 -10.24
C PRO A 211 2.76 15.51 -10.71
N PHE A 212 3.69 15.63 -9.76
CA PHE A 212 5.11 15.61 -10.10
C PHE A 212 5.59 14.15 -10.17
N ASN A 213 5.72 13.62 -11.39
CA ASN A 213 6.13 12.24 -11.60
C ASN A 213 7.60 12.16 -12.05
N ALA A 214 8.36 11.33 -11.35
CA ALA A 214 9.72 10.94 -11.69
C ALA A 214 9.75 9.43 -11.92
N PHE A 215 10.07 8.99 -13.13
CA PHE A 215 10.15 7.57 -13.47
C PHE A 215 11.61 7.12 -13.52
N VAL A 216 11.89 6.01 -12.86
CA VAL A 216 13.22 5.39 -12.79
C VAL A 216 13.08 3.89 -13.08
N SER A 217 14.21 3.21 -13.29
CA SER A 217 14.21 1.74 -13.42
C SER A 217 13.66 1.08 -12.14
N LEU A 218 12.67 0.18 -12.29
CA LEU A 218 12.11 -0.59 -11.19
C LEU A 218 13.21 -1.33 -10.41
N ALA A 219 14.10 -2.02 -11.11
CA ALA A 219 15.18 -2.79 -10.49
C ALA A 219 16.16 -1.90 -9.71
N ALA A 220 16.50 -0.72 -10.25
CA ALA A 220 17.38 0.22 -9.59
C ALA A 220 16.74 0.81 -8.33
N LEU A 221 15.45 1.19 -8.40
CA LEU A 221 14.73 1.71 -7.25
C LEU A 221 14.63 0.66 -6.14
N GLN A 222 14.22 -0.56 -6.48
CA GLN A 222 14.12 -1.70 -5.56
C GLN A 222 15.44 -1.96 -4.83
N SER A 223 16.56 -1.99 -5.54
CA SER A 223 17.88 -2.20 -4.94
C SER A 223 18.27 -1.07 -3.99
N ARG A 224 18.09 0.19 -4.40
CA ARG A 224 18.47 1.38 -3.62
C ARG A 224 17.61 1.60 -2.38
N THR A 225 16.36 1.12 -2.39
CA THR A 225 15.42 1.27 -1.27
C THR A 225 15.25 -0.01 -0.46
N ALA A 226 16.17 -0.98 -0.57
CA ALA A 226 16.13 -2.26 0.15
C ALA A 226 14.81 -3.04 -0.02
N ALA A 227 14.20 -2.95 -1.21
CA ALA A 227 12.94 -3.60 -1.56
C ALA A 227 13.07 -4.50 -2.80
N PRO A 228 14.05 -5.44 -2.86
CA PRO A 228 14.32 -6.25 -4.04
C PRO A 228 13.09 -7.07 -4.45
N GLY A 229 12.72 -7.01 -5.73
CA GLY A 229 11.59 -7.77 -6.26
C GLY A 229 10.22 -7.35 -5.70
N ARG A 230 10.10 -6.17 -5.06
CA ARG A 230 8.86 -5.68 -4.46
C ARG A 230 8.20 -4.56 -5.25
N ALA A 231 6.88 -4.48 -5.14
CA ALA A 231 6.03 -3.44 -5.73
C ALA A 231 4.84 -3.16 -4.80
N ASN A 232 4.21 -2.00 -4.92
CA ASN A 232 3.00 -1.63 -4.17
C ASN A 232 1.86 -1.14 -5.08
N LEU A 233 2.09 -1.19 -6.39
CA LEU A 233 1.12 -0.82 -7.38
C LEU A 233 1.18 -1.82 -8.53
N LEU A 234 0.06 -2.47 -8.82
CA LEU A 234 -0.08 -3.35 -9.97
C LEU A 234 -1.14 -2.77 -10.89
N LEU A 235 -0.76 -2.51 -12.12
CA LEU A 235 -1.62 -1.94 -13.16
C LEU A 235 -2.02 -3.02 -14.13
N VAL A 236 -3.30 -3.04 -14.51
CA VAL A 236 -3.84 -3.94 -15.52
C VAL A 236 -4.50 -3.10 -16.60
N GLY A 237 -3.99 -3.22 -17.81
CA GLY A 237 -4.56 -2.61 -19.00
C GLY A 237 -4.86 -3.64 -20.08
N ALA A 238 -5.63 -3.21 -21.07
CA ALA A 238 -5.81 -3.97 -22.29
C ALA A 238 -4.91 -3.32 -23.35
N LEU A 239 -4.12 -4.13 -24.05
CA LEU A 239 -3.44 -3.62 -25.24
C LEU A 239 -4.50 -3.28 -26.30
N PRO A 240 -4.25 -2.25 -27.14
CA PRO A 240 -5.03 -2.04 -28.35
C PRO A 240 -5.06 -3.36 -29.15
N PRO A 241 -6.20 -3.79 -29.70
CA PRO A 241 -6.23 -4.97 -30.54
C PRO A 241 -5.24 -4.77 -31.71
N PRO A 242 -4.49 -5.81 -32.13
CA PRO A 242 -3.75 -5.71 -33.38
C PRO A 242 -4.72 -5.38 -34.52
N PRO A 243 -4.28 -4.68 -35.57
CA PRO A 243 -5.12 -4.43 -36.74
C PRO A 243 -5.71 -5.76 -37.24
N PRO A 244 -7.00 -5.81 -37.63
CA PRO A 244 -7.61 -7.05 -38.05
C PRO A 244 -6.83 -7.61 -39.24
N VAL A 245 -6.20 -8.77 -39.04
CA VAL A 245 -5.69 -9.57 -40.14
C VAL A 245 -6.92 -10.25 -40.73
N PHE A 246 -7.41 -9.73 -41.86
CA PHE A 246 -8.49 -10.36 -42.62
C PHE A 246 -7.98 -11.66 -43.26
N THR A 247 -7.91 -12.75 -42.50
CA THR A 247 -7.89 -14.10 -43.07
C THR A 247 -9.34 -14.54 -43.26
N VAL A 248 -9.83 -14.47 -44.49
CA VAL A 248 -11.14 -15.01 -44.85
C VAL A 248 -11.03 -16.54 -44.85
N SER A 249 -11.34 -17.18 -43.73
CA SER A 249 -11.70 -18.59 -43.71
C SER A 249 -13.21 -18.69 -43.90
N PRO A 250 -13.71 -19.23 -45.03
CA PRO A 250 -15.14 -19.44 -45.22
C PRO A 250 -15.59 -20.58 -44.28
N GLY A 251 -16.48 -20.29 -43.33
CA GLY A 251 -17.23 -21.34 -42.62
C GLY A 251 -17.27 -21.30 -41.08
N SER A 252 -16.65 -20.34 -40.39
CA SER A 252 -16.82 -20.26 -38.94
C SER A 252 -18.13 -19.56 -38.58
N ALA A 253 -19.13 -20.34 -38.18
CA ALA A 253 -20.34 -19.86 -37.53
C ALA A 253 -20.00 -18.90 -36.38
N MET A 254 -20.76 -17.80 -36.27
CA MET A 254 -20.73 -16.92 -35.11
C MET A 254 -21.02 -17.76 -33.85
N PRO A 255 -20.10 -17.85 -32.86
CA PRO A 255 -20.45 -18.46 -31.60
C PRO A 255 -21.37 -17.49 -30.86
N THR A 256 -22.67 -17.67 -31.01
CA THR A 256 -23.67 -17.23 -30.04
C THR A 256 -23.53 -18.09 -28.80
N THR A 257 -22.62 -17.73 -27.91
CA THR A 257 -22.67 -18.21 -26.53
C THR A 257 -22.55 -17.02 -25.61
N ALA A 258 -23.71 -16.60 -25.11
CA ALA A 258 -23.87 -15.89 -23.85
C ALA A 258 -23.45 -16.81 -22.67
N ALA A 259 -22.26 -17.39 -22.75
CA ALA A 259 -21.60 -18.01 -21.62
C ALA A 259 -21.17 -16.85 -20.73
N SER A 260 -22.02 -16.55 -19.73
CA SER A 260 -21.83 -15.58 -18.65
C SER A 260 -20.45 -14.93 -18.68
N ALA A 261 -20.36 -13.78 -19.33
CA ALA A 261 -19.17 -12.95 -19.28
C ALA A 261 -19.01 -12.51 -17.82
N ARG A 262 -18.35 -13.35 -17.00
CA ARG A 262 -17.97 -13.00 -15.63
C ARG A 262 -17.33 -11.63 -15.70
N ASP A 263 -17.74 -10.75 -14.80
CA ASP A 263 -17.19 -9.40 -14.69
C ASP A 263 -15.65 -9.53 -14.78
N PRO A 264 -14.96 -8.81 -15.70
CA PRO A 264 -13.51 -8.90 -15.79
C PRO A 264 -12.83 -8.68 -14.43
N LEU A 265 -13.45 -7.90 -13.53
CA LEU A 265 -12.99 -7.76 -12.15
C LEU A 265 -13.08 -9.07 -11.35
N GLU A 266 -14.13 -9.87 -11.50
CA GLU A 266 -14.24 -11.18 -10.86
C GLU A 266 -13.17 -12.15 -11.36
N ARG A 267 -12.91 -12.16 -12.67
CA ARG A 267 -11.83 -12.99 -13.25
C ARG A 267 -10.45 -12.57 -12.75
N LEU A 268 -10.19 -11.26 -12.68
CA LEU A 268 -8.98 -10.71 -12.08
C LEU A 268 -8.87 -11.09 -10.61
N SER A 269 -9.95 -10.97 -9.86
CA SER A 269 -10.00 -11.35 -8.44
C SER A 269 -9.75 -12.85 -8.25
N GLN A 270 -10.27 -13.70 -9.14
CA GLN A 270 -10.02 -15.15 -9.11
C GLN A 270 -8.56 -15.48 -9.46
N ALA A 271 -8.01 -14.85 -10.49
CA ALA A 271 -6.61 -15.02 -10.87
C ALA A 271 -5.66 -14.55 -9.75
N LEU A 272 -5.99 -13.42 -9.12
CA LEU A 272 -5.27 -12.90 -7.97
C LEU A 272 -5.29 -13.91 -6.83
N ARG A 273 -6.47 -14.39 -6.41
CA ARG A 273 -6.60 -15.41 -5.35
C ARG A 273 -5.84 -16.70 -5.63
N ALA A 274 -5.72 -17.09 -6.90
CA ALA A 274 -4.99 -18.31 -7.28
C ALA A 274 -3.46 -18.15 -7.24
N ARG A 275 -2.95 -16.92 -7.34
CA ARG A 275 -1.51 -16.61 -7.37
C ARG A 275 -0.99 -15.91 -6.11
N TRP A 276 -1.91 -15.39 -5.30
CA TRP A 276 -1.59 -14.69 -4.05
C TRP A 276 -0.85 -15.61 -3.09
N GLN A 277 0.29 -15.15 -2.59
CA GLN A 277 1.07 -15.82 -1.56
C GLN A 277 1.11 -14.95 -0.30
N LEU A 278 1.50 -15.55 0.83
CA LEU A 278 1.67 -14.83 2.09
C LEU A 278 2.64 -13.66 1.96
N GLU A 279 3.70 -13.86 1.18
CA GLU A 279 4.71 -12.85 0.90
C GLU A 279 4.12 -11.59 0.22
N ASP A 280 3.01 -11.71 -0.53
CA ASP A 280 2.30 -10.58 -1.13
C ASP A 280 1.54 -9.72 -0.10
N ALA A 281 1.28 -10.29 1.09
CA ALA A 281 0.74 -9.59 2.25
C ALA A 281 1.82 -9.19 3.27
N GLU A 282 3.11 -9.35 2.93
CA GLU A 282 4.26 -9.18 3.83
C GLU A 282 4.25 -10.11 5.05
N LEU A 283 3.63 -11.27 4.87
CA LEU A 283 3.55 -12.33 5.87
C LEU A 283 4.50 -13.48 5.52
N GLU A 284 5.03 -14.13 6.55
CA GLU A 284 5.84 -15.33 6.41
C GLU A 284 5.51 -16.33 7.53
N TRP A 285 5.61 -17.62 7.18
CA TRP A 285 5.56 -18.71 8.15
C TRP A 285 6.99 -19.13 8.49
N ARG A 286 7.26 -19.33 9.77
CA ARG A 286 8.51 -19.88 10.27
C ARG A 286 8.22 -21.09 11.14
N GLU A 287 8.92 -22.18 10.88
CA GLU A 287 8.90 -23.33 11.78
C GLU A 287 9.78 -23.02 13.00
N LEU A 288 9.26 -23.31 14.18
CA LEU A 288 9.99 -23.23 15.45
C LEU A 288 10.11 -24.66 16.01
N PRO A 289 11.15 -25.43 15.62
CA PRO A 289 11.27 -26.84 15.99
C PRO A 289 11.33 -27.05 17.51
N GLU A 290 12.01 -26.16 18.22
CA GLU A 290 12.13 -26.19 19.69
C GLU A 290 10.77 -26.07 20.38
N TRP A 291 9.83 -25.38 19.74
CA TRP A 291 8.48 -25.14 20.26
C TRP A 291 7.45 -26.09 19.66
N ARG A 292 7.87 -26.89 18.67
CA ARG A 292 6.97 -27.66 17.79
C ARG A 292 5.81 -26.80 17.28
N ALA A 293 6.12 -25.55 16.96
CA ALA A 293 5.16 -24.52 16.62
C ALA A 293 5.44 -23.93 15.23
N LEU A 294 4.41 -23.27 14.70
CA LEU A 294 4.48 -22.52 13.46
C LEU A 294 4.19 -21.06 13.77
N GLU A 295 5.15 -20.19 13.51
CA GLU A 295 5.06 -18.75 13.75
C GLU A 295 4.57 -18.05 12.47
N LEU A 296 3.43 -17.35 12.55
CA LEU A 296 3.03 -16.38 11.54
C LEU A 296 3.59 -15.03 11.94
N ARG A 297 4.45 -14.45 11.12
CA ARG A 297 5.01 -13.13 11.38
C ARG A 297 4.85 -12.18 10.20
N SER A 298 4.92 -10.90 10.52
CA SER A 298 4.84 -9.80 9.57
C SER A 298 6.20 -9.14 9.47
N ARG A 299 6.66 -8.86 8.25
CA ARG A 299 7.85 -8.01 8.06
C ARG A 299 7.63 -6.59 8.56
N ARG A 300 6.40 -6.24 8.93
CA ARG A 300 6.01 -4.96 9.48
C ARG A 300 5.97 -4.90 11.01
N VAL A 301 6.60 -5.87 11.67
CA VAL A 301 6.61 -6.09 13.13
C VAL A 301 5.24 -6.50 13.68
N PHE A 302 4.18 -5.77 13.33
CA PHE A 302 2.82 -6.01 13.78
C PHE A 302 1.98 -6.74 12.72
N LEU A 303 1.06 -7.58 13.19
CA LEU A 303 -0.01 -8.17 12.40
C LEU A 303 -1.25 -7.28 12.50
N ASP A 304 -1.87 -6.96 11.37
CA ASP A 304 -3.12 -6.20 11.37
C ASP A 304 -4.25 -7.06 11.96
N GLN A 305 -5.20 -6.40 12.62
CA GLN A 305 -6.35 -7.05 13.24
C GLN A 305 -7.08 -8.06 12.32
N PRO A 306 -7.34 -7.78 11.03
CA PRO A 306 -7.99 -8.76 10.15
C PRO A 306 -7.19 -10.05 9.94
N ILE A 307 -5.86 -9.98 10.03
CA ILE A 307 -4.98 -11.15 9.93
C ILE A 307 -5.01 -11.92 11.25
N ALA A 308 -4.92 -11.22 12.38
CA ALA A 308 -5.04 -11.81 13.71
C ALA A 308 -6.40 -12.52 13.88
N ASP A 309 -7.50 -11.87 13.53
CA ASP A 309 -8.85 -12.43 13.61
C ASP A 309 -9.03 -13.66 12.71
N ALA A 310 -8.39 -13.67 11.53
CA ALA A 310 -8.45 -14.81 10.60
C ALA A 310 -7.77 -16.07 11.15
N VAL A 311 -6.82 -15.91 12.08
CA VAL A 311 -6.06 -17.01 12.70
C VAL A 311 -6.61 -17.35 14.08
N LEU A 312 -6.91 -16.34 14.91
CA LEU A 312 -7.36 -16.50 16.30
C LEU A 312 -8.88 -16.71 16.43
N GLY A 313 -9.68 -16.32 15.43
CA GLY A 313 -11.14 -16.43 15.46
C GLY A 313 -11.85 -15.26 16.15
N GLY A 314 -11.52 -14.03 15.75
CA GLY A 314 -12.07 -12.80 16.34
C GLY A 314 -13.53 -12.49 15.98
N PRO A 315 -14.24 -11.68 16.80
CA PRO A 315 -15.65 -11.32 16.60
C PRO A 315 -15.79 -10.32 15.44
N GLY A 316 -15.94 -10.81 14.22
CA GLY A 316 -16.21 -9.92 13.06
C GLY A 316 -15.92 -10.51 11.68
N LEU A 317 -15.10 -11.56 11.59
CA LEU A 317 -14.97 -12.32 10.35
C LEU A 317 -15.98 -13.46 10.35
N THR A 318 -16.58 -13.74 9.18
CA THR A 318 -17.36 -14.96 9.02
C THR A 318 -16.47 -16.13 9.46
N ASN A 319 -16.97 -16.90 10.43
CA ASN A 319 -16.30 -18.07 11.03
C ASN A 319 -15.69 -19.05 10.00
N ALA A 320 -15.98 -18.89 8.70
CA ALA A 320 -15.42 -19.62 7.58
C ALA A 320 -13.89 -19.49 7.41
N VAL A 321 -13.26 -18.34 7.66
CA VAL A 321 -11.79 -18.22 7.47
C VAL A 321 -11.04 -18.87 8.62
N ALA A 322 -11.39 -18.54 9.87
CA ALA A 322 -10.83 -19.18 11.04
C ALA A 322 -11.09 -20.71 11.02
N ALA A 323 -12.29 -21.14 10.61
CA ALA A 323 -12.58 -22.56 10.42
C ALA A 323 -11.73 -23.21 9.32
N ARG A 324 -11.37 -22.50 8.23
CA ARG A 324 -10.46 -23.04 7.22
C ARG A 324 -9.05 -23.27 7.77
N VAL A 325 -8.54 -22.33 8.56
CA VAL A 325 -7.24 -22.48 9.22
C VAL A 325 -7.29 -23.66 10.20
N ALA A 326 -8.31 -23.70 11.05
CA ALA A 326 -8.52 -24.82 11.98
C ALA A 326 -8.68 -26.17 11.26
N ASN A 327 -9.37 -26.22 10.12
CA ASN A 327 -9.52 -27.45 9.33
C ASN A 327 -8.21 -27.89 8.65
N ARG A 328 -7.36 -26.93 8.24
CA ARG A 328 -6.05 -27.21 7.65
C ARG A 328 -5.01 -27.60 8.70
N LEU A 329 -5.13 -27.06 9.91
CA LEU A 329 -4.24 -27.26 11.05
C LEU A 329 -5.05 -27.69 12.30
N PRO A 330 -5.69 -28.87 12.30
CA PRO A 330 -6.62 -29.28 13.36
C PRO A 330 -5.97 -29.49 14.73
N LEU A 331 -4.65 -29.69 14.75
CA LEU A 331 -3.87 -29.83 15.98
C LEU A 331 -3.27 -28.50 16.46
N ALA A 332 -3.35 -27.43 15.66
CA ALA A 332 -2.79 -26.15 16.04
C ALA A 332 -3.74 -25.42 17.00
N ARG A 333 -3.16 -24.87 18.07
CA ARG A 333 -3.82 -23.93 18.97
C ARG A 333 -3.20 -22.56 18.71
N PRO A 334 -3.90 -21.64 18.03
CA PRO A 334 -3.33 -20.35 17.70
C PRO A 334 -3.23 -19.50 18.99
N ALA A 335 -2.09 -18.84 19.17
CA ALA A 335 -1.85 -17.91 20.25
C ALA A 335 -1.23 -16.63 19.68
N GLY A 336 -1.73 -15.47 20.10
CA GLY A 336 -1.13 -14.18 19.76
C GLY A 336 0.00 -13.87 20.73
N VAL A 337 1.09 -13.34 20.22
CA VAL A 337 2.22 -12.83 21.01
C VAL A 337 2.36 -11.34 20.74
N LEU A 338 2.34 -10.54 21.80
CA LEU A 338 2.67 -9.11 21.74
C LEU A 338 3.83 -8.84 22.69
N THR A 339 5.00 -8.56 22.14
CA THR A 339 6.19 -8.22 22.91
C THR A 339 6.41 -6.72 22.90
N TYR A 340 6.71 -6.16 24.07
CA TYR A 340 6.96 -4.74 24.28
C TYR A 340 8.23 -4.52 25.09
N LEU A 341 8.99 -3.47 24.74
CA LEU A 341 10.16 -3.02 25.50
C LEU A 341 9.70 -2.15 26.66
N VAL A 342 9.89 -2.62 27.88
CA VAL A 342 9.54 -1.89 29.11
C VAL A 342 10.77 -1.19 29.67
N ASN A 343 10.55 -0.05 30.31
CA ASN A 343 11.61 0.82 30.82
C ASN A 343 12.24 0.25 32.09
N GLU A 344 11.42 -0.32 32.98
CA GLU A 344 11.83 -0.72 34.33
C GLU A 344 10.96 -1.90 34.82
N LEU A 345 11.60 -2.91 35.40
CA LEU A 345 10.97 -3.93 36.23
C LEU A 345 11.51 -3.82 37.66
N ARG A 346 10.62 -3.78 38.65
CA ARG A 346 10.99 -3.54 40.06
C ARG A 346 10.29 -4.49 41.00
N VAL A 347 11.04 -5.01 41.98
CA VAL A 347 10.53 -5.70 43.17
C VAL A 347 11.23 -5.09 44.40
N GLY A 348 10.45 -4.45 45.27
CA GLY A 348 10.98 -3.68 46.40
C GLY A 348 11.95 -2.59 45.94
N ASP A 349 13.18 -2.62 46.46
CA ASP A 349 14.24 -1.66 46.13
C ASP A 349 15.11 -2.08 44.93
N ARG A 350 14.92 -3.29 44.40
CA ARG A 350 15.71 -3.81 43.27
C ARG A 350 15.06 -3.51 41.93
N VAL A 351 15.88 -3.22 40.94
CA VAL A 351 15.47 -2.74 39.63
C VAL A 351 16.26 -3.43 38.54
N THR A 352 15.54 -3.88 37.52
CA THR A 352 16.10 -4.32 36.24
C THR A 352 15.60 -3.36 35.16
N PRO A 353 16.48 -2.54 34.55
CA PRO A 353 16.09 -1.62 33.49
C PRO A 353 15.91 -2.37 32.16
N TYR A 354 15.17 -1.76 31.22
CA TYR A 354 15.07 -2.16 29.80
C TYR A 354 14.92 -3.67 29.56
N SER A 355 13.67 -4.15 29.58
CA SER A 355 13.36 -5.58 29.42
C SER A 355 12.27 -5.82 28.39
N MET A 356 12.30 -6.99 27.75
CA MET A 356 11.22 -7.42 26.85
C MET A 356 10.16 -8.17 27.65
N VAL A 357 8.91 -7.74 27.54
CA VAL A 357 7.76 -8.40 28.18
C VAL A 357 6.77 -8.81 27.09
N ALA A 358 6.38 -10.09 27.10
CA ALA A 358 5.46 -10.66 26.13
C ALA A 358 4.09 -10.94 26.76
N ALA A 359 3.03 -10.40 26.18
CA ALA A 359 1.66 -10.80 26.45
C ALA A 359 1.28 -11.94 25.49
N THR A 360 0.88 -13.09 26.04
CA THR A 360 0.51 -14.28 25.26
C THR A 360 -0.48 -15.18 26.02
N GLY A 361 -1.14 -16.06 25.27
CA GLY A 361 -2.00 -17.12 25.81
C GLY A 361 -1.36 -18.52 25.77
N PRO A 362 -2.13 -19.56 26.15
CA PRO A 362 -1.73 -20.95 26.02
C PRO A 362 -1.36 -21.33 24.58
N PRO A 363 -0.37 -22.22 24.38
CA PRO A 363 0.33 -23.02 25.39
C PRO A 363 1.52 -22.33 26.06
N LEU A 364 1.85 -21.09 25.68
CA LEU A 364 3.03 -20.37 26.19
C LEU A 364 2.85 -19.90 27.63
N THR A 365 1.61 -19.60 28.01
CA THR A 365 1.20 -19.31 29.38
C THR A 365 0.15 -20.32 29.86
N PRO A 366 0.04 -20.55 31.19
CA PRO A 366 -1.06 -21.32 31.75
C PRO A 366 -2.42 -20.71 31.38
N ALA A 367 -3.41 -21.55 31.10
CA ALA A 367 -4.76 -21.09 30.73
C ALA A 367 -5.50 -20.35 31.86
N ASP A 368 -5.04 -20.51 33.10
CA ASP A 368 -5.57 -19.89 34.31
C ASP A 368 -4.72 -18.70 34.80
N LEU A 369 -3.72 -18.24 34.02
CA LEU A 369 -2.96 -17.04 34.34
C LEU A 369 -3.88 -15.82 34.33
N ARG A 370 -3.91 -15.07 35.43
CA ARG A 370 -4.80 -13.91 35.58
C ARG A 370 -4.19 -12.65 34.95
N ASP A 371 -5.05 -11.68 34.65
CA ASP A 371 -4.64 -10.39 34.06
C ASP A 371 -3.66 -9.59 34.95
N ASP A 372 -3.67 -9.84 36.26
CA ASP A 372 -2.79 -9.23 37.26
C ASP A 372 -1.62 -10.13 37.67
N GLU A 373 -1.37 -11.23 36.96
CA GLU A 373 -0.27 -12.15 37.22
C GLU A 373 0.80 -12.11 36.13
N VAL A 374 2.06 -12.39 36.49
CA VAL A 374 3.19 -12.45 35.56
C VAL A 374 4.09 -13.65 35.84
N LEU A 375 4.63 -14.23 34.78
CA LEU A 375 5.71 -15.22 34.85
C LEU A 375 7.03 -14.53 34.54
N ILE A 376 8.05 -14.78 35.34
CA ILE A 376 9.40 -14.25 35.15
C ILE A 376 10.39 -15.38 34.90
N ASN A 377 11.48 -15.13 34.19
CA ASN A 377 12.54 -16.13 34.04
C ASN A 377 13.47 -16.16 35.26
N GLN A 378 14.27 -17.21 35.36
CA GLN A 378 15.20 -17.38 36.47
C GLN A 378 16.19 -16.23 36.61
N TRP A 379 16.71 -15.71 35.49
CA TRP A 379 17.65 -14.58 35.52
C TRP A 379 17.05 -13.33 36.17
N LEU A 380 15.83 -12.94 35.78
CA LEU A 380 15.12 -11.79 36.34
C LEU A 380 14.76 -12.02 37.81
N ALA A 381 14.38 -13.25 38.17
CA ALA A 381 14.11 -13.62 39.55
C ALA A 381 15.37 -13.49 40.43
N ASP A 382 16.53 -13.91 39.93
CA ASP A 382 17.80 -13.82 40.66
C ASP A 382 18.24 -12.36 40.83
N ASP A 383 18.16 -11.56 39.76
CA ASP A 383 18.51 -10.13 39.74
C ASP A 383 17.64 -9.34 40.74
N LEU A 384 16.33 -9.51 40.65
CA LEU A 384 15.35 -8.85 41.53
C LEU A 384 15.18 -9.51 42.89
N ALA A 385 15.84 -10.66 43.17
CA ALA A 385 15.52 -11.56 44.28
C ALA A 385 14.01 -11.81 44.45
N ALA A 386 13.30 -11.94 43.34
CA ALA A 386 11.86 -12.10 43.30
C ALA A 386 11.46 -13.58 43.45
N LYS A 387 10.34 -13.83 44.12
CA LYS A 387 9.76 -15.17 44.31
C LYS A 387 8.25 -15.17 43.99
N PRO A 388 7.65 -16.35 43.75
CA PRO A 388 6.21 -16.45 43.57
C PRO A 388 5.45 -15.82 44.76
N GLY A 389 4.49 -14.94 44.44
CA GLY A 389 3.70 -14.18 45.39
C GLY A 389 4.12 -12.72 45.56
N ASP A 390 5.32 -12.33 45.11
CA ASP A 390 5.80 -10.94 45.19
C ASP A 390 5.05 -10.02 44.21
N GLU A 391 5.03 -8.72 44.51
CA GLU A 391 4.50 -7.68 43.62
C GLU A 391 5.65 -7.13 42.75
N LEU A 392 5.50 -7.28 41.43
CA LEU A 392 6.38 -6.70 40.42
C LEU A 392 5.73 -5.45 39.83
N THR A 393 6.45 -4.34 39.84
CA THR A 393 6.04 -3.11 39.15
C THR A 393 6.77 -2.99 37.81
N LEU A 394 6.01 -2.74 36.75
CA LEU A 394 6.48 -2.59 35.38
C LEU A 394 6.23 -1.13 34.95
N ARG A 395 7.27 -0.43 34.48
CA ARG A 395 7.17 0.91 33.87
C ARG A 395 7.39 0.84 32.37
N TYR A 396 6.58 1.55 31.60
CA TYR A 396 6.60 1.51 30.15
C TYR A 396 6.10 2.83 29.56
N TYR A 397 6.55 3.17 28.35
CA TYR A 397 6.02 4.32 27.65
C TYR A 397 4.70 3.99 26.95
N VAL A 398 3.76 4.93 26.99
CA VAL A 398 2.58 4.95 26.13
C VAL A 398 2.66 6.20 25.29
N VAL A 399 2.40 6.07 24.00
CA VAL A 399 2.52 7.23 23.12
C VAL A 399 1.23 8.02 23.11
N GLY A 400 1.36 9.25 23.58
CA GLY A 400 0.31 10.25 23.59
C GLY A 400 0.26 11.08 22.29
N PRO A 401 -0.58 12.13 22.26
CA PRO A 401 -0.68 13.04 21.13
C PRO A 401 0.68 13.62 20.74
N ALA A 402 0.88 13.87 19.44
CA ALA A 402 2.13 14.39 18.89
C ALA A 402 3.39 13.57 19.23
N ARG A 403 3.24 12.24 19.38
CA ARG A 403 4.33 11.30 19.70
C ARG A 403 5.02 11.53 21.04
N ARG A 404 4.37 12.24 21.98
CA ARG A 404 4.90 12.38 23.34
C ARG A 404 4.89 11.03 24.04
N LEU A 405 6.01 10.64 24.65
CA LEU A 405 6.13 9.42 25.42
C LEU A 405 5.68 9.69 26.87
N ASP A 406 4.51 9.18 27.23
CA ASP A 406 3.98 9.28 28.59
C ASP A 406 4.34 7.98 29.34
N GLU A 407 5.18 8.07 30.37
CA GLU A 407 5.53 6.90 31.18
C GLU A 407 4.34 6.47 32.05
N ARG A 408 3.99 5.20 31.98
CA ARG A 408 2.95 4.56 32.78
C ARG A 408 3.53 3.41 33.58
N SER A 409 2.76 2.95 34.55
CA SER A 409 3.13 1.80 35.38
C SER A 409 1.97 0.83 35.52
N ALA A 410 2.29 -0.46 35.58
CA ALA A 410 1.38 -1.54 35.91
C ALA A 410 2.00 -2.42 37.00
N ARG A 411 1.17 -3.11 37.77
CA ARG A 411 1.60 -3.99 38.86
C ARG A 411 1.06 -5.38 38.61
N PHE A 412 1.91 -6.37 38.84
CA PHE A 412 1.58 -7.78 38.65
C PHE A 412 2.08 -8.59 39.84
N ARG A 413 1.35 -9.64 40.20
CA ARG A 413 1.81 -10.66 41.14
C ARG A 413 2.65 -11.68 40.39
N VAL A 414 3.86 -11.97 40.88
CA VAL A 414 4.71 -13.03 40.34
C VAL A 414 4.04 -14.37 40.59
N ARG A 415 3.55 -15.03 39.54
CA ARG A 415 2.89 -16.33 39.64
C ARG A 415 3.89 -17.47 39.76
N GLY A 416 5.00 -17.36 39.05
CA GLY A 416 5.99 -18.41 38.93
C GLY A 416 7.29 -17.92 38.31
N VAL A 417 8.36 -18.66 38.58
CA VAL A 417 9.68 -18.46 37.98
C VAL A 417 9.93 -19.60 36.99
N LEU A 418 10.21 -19.25 35.74
CA LEU A 418 10.49 -20.20 34.67
C LEU A 418 12.00 -20.44 34.56
N PRO A 419 12.46 -21.70 34.56
CA PRO A 419 13.84 -22.05 34.24
C PRO A 419 14.31 -21.45 32.90
N MET A 420 15.60 -21.11 32.79
CA MET A 420 16.16 -20.56 31.53
C MET A 420 16.09 -21.51 30.34
N ASN A 421 15.88 -22.80 30.58
CA ASN A 421 15.70 -23.83 29.55
C ASN A 421 14.22 -24.18 29.30
N SER A 422 13.27 -23.39 29.83
CA SER A 422 11.86 -23.57 29.54
C SER A 422 11.58 -23.39 28.05
N PRO A 423 10.92 -24.36 27.38
CA PRO A 423 10.44 -24.18 26.01
C PRO A 423 9.52 -22.96 25.94
N GLY A 424 9.67 -22.11 24.93
CA GLY A 424 8.88 -20.87 24.85
C GLY A 424 9.61 -19.61 25.34
N LEU A 425 10.72 -19.76 26.07
CA LEU A 425 11.47 -18.65 26.66
C LEU A 425 12.74 -18.34 25.84
N ASP A 426 12.56 -17.86 24.61
CA ASP A 426 13.68 -17.53 23.73
C ASP A 426 13.50 -16.18 23.01
N ARG A 427 14.48 -15.83 22.17
CA ARG A 427 14.51 -14.56 21.43
C ARG A 427 13.41 -14.45 20.35
N ASN A 428 12.80 -15.56 19.94
CA ASN A 428 11.74 -15.59 18.92
C ASN A 428 10.40 -15.05 19.44
N LEU A 429 10.24 -14.80 20.74
CA LEU A 429 9.09 -14.03 21.28
C LEU A 429 9.05 -12.59 20.77
N MET A 430 10.18 -12.06 20.30
CA MET A 430 10.24 -10.74 19.71
C MET A 430 10.41 -10.88 18.19
N PRO A 431 9.54 -10.26 17.37
CA PRO A 431 9.81 -10.16 15.95
C PRO A 431 11.08 -9.34 15.70
N ASP A 432 11.68 -9.48 14.52
CA ASP A 432 12.86 -8.68 14.17
C ASP A 432 12.46 -7.21 14.14
N PHE A 433 13.03 -6.43 15.06
CA PHE A 433 12.75 -5.01 15.20
C PHE A 433 14.00 -4.23 14.73
N PRO A 434 13.89 -3.44 13.65
CA PRO A 434 15.02 -2.67 13.14
C PRO A 434 15.64 -1.79 14.23
N GLY A 435 16.96 -1.85 14.40
CA GLY A 435 17.69 -1.10 15.41
C GLY A 435 17.79 -1.77 16.80
N LEU A 436 17.01 -2.82 17.07
CA LEU A 436 17.13 -3.66 18.28
C LEU A 436 17.80 -5.00 18.00
N THR A 437 17.32 -5.71 16.97
CA THR A 437 17.73 -7.09 16.71
C THR A 437 19.15 -7.20 16.15
N ASP A 438 19.61 -6.17 15.42
CA ASP A 438 20.94 -6.14 14.78
C ASP A 438 22.06 -5.64 15.72
N ALA A 439 21.68 -5.13 16.90
CA ALA A 439 22.60 -4.52 17.85
C ALA A 439 23.27 -5.58 18.74
N ALA A 440 24.59 -5.49 18.90
CA ALA A 440 25.36 -6.40 19.74
C ALA A 440 25.14 -6.15 21.24
N THR A 441 24.85 -4.90 21.62
CA THR A 441 24.58 -4.50 23.01
C THR A 441 23.42 -3.53 23.09
N CYS A 442 22.75 -3.45 24.26
CA CYS A 442 21.62 -2.52 24.47
C CYS A 442 22.02 -1.04 24.38
N ARG A 443 23.32 -0.73 24.41
CA ARG A 443 23.85 0.63 24.22
C ARG A 443 23.89 1.04 22.75
N ASP A 444 23.89 0.07 21.85
CA ASP A 444 23.91 0.26 20.40
C ASP A 444 22.49 0.24 19.80
N TRP A 445 21.46 0.24 20.66
CA TRP A 445 20.07 0.25 20.25
C TRP A 445 19.69 1.60 19.64
N ASP A 446 19.42 1.61 18.34
CA ASP A 446 18.86 2.75 17.62
C ASP A 446 17.34 2.59 17.53
N THR A 447 16.67 2.94 18.62
CA THR A 447 15.20 2.95 18.67
C THR A 447 14.72 4.37 18.83
N GLY A 448 13.53 4.69 18.32
CA GLY A 448 12.88 5.98 18.58
C GLY A 448 12.55 6.26 20.06
N LEU A 449 13.02 5.42 20.99
CA LEU A 449 12.85 5.56 22.43
C LEU A 449 14.12 6.16 23.07
N PRO A 450 13.97 7.09 24.02
CA PRO A 450 15.10 7.59 24.80
C PRO A 450 15.61 6.50 25.75
N ILE A 451 16.72 5.87 25.40
CA ILE A 451 17.42 4.93 26.29
C ILE A 451 18.32 5.75 27.22
N GLN A 452 18.00 5.75 28.51
CA GLN A 452 18.81 6.34 29.57
C GLN A 452 19.87 5.33 29.98
N THR A 453 21.11 5.57 29.58
CA THR A 453 22.23 4.67 29.86
C THR A 453 22.83 4.85 31.27
N ASP A 454 22.30 5.81 32.03
CA ASP A 454 22.81 6.23 33.34
C ASP A 454 22.10 5.55 34.53
N ARG A 455 21.17 4.62 34.28
CA ARG A 455 20.29 4.00 35.29
C ARG A 455 20.71 2.62 35.74
#